data_AF-A0A352K0W8-F1
#
_entry.id   AF-A0A352K0W8-F1
#
_cell.length_a   1.000
_cell.length_b   1.000
_cell.length_c   1.000
_cell.angle_alpha   90.00
_cell.angle_beta   90.00
_cell.angle_gamma   90.00
#
_symmetry.space_group_name_H-M   'P 1'
#
loop_
_entity.id
_entity.type
_entity.pdbx_description
1 polymer ?
#
loop_
_entity_poly.entity_id
_entity_poly.type
_entity_poly.pdbx_seq_one_letter_code
_entity_poly.pdbx_strand_id
1 'polypeptide(L)'
;VIRQLAAHLDSINQGLSDTGGYLTESLSYADVSIAYVAWFIRGRWDVGPEFLSQFPSVERIERNVHEQSTDRHEELSAESALMMALQAESIAPRGVEAQIGSGLSEGMPVLIRPQAETSDPPIIGRLRYLDRVRVSIDHQDPQVGNVVVHLPVAGYQIQPSD
;
A
#
# COMPACT_ATOMS: atom_id res chain seq x y z
N VAL A 1 -18.05 17.60 1.98
CA VAL A 1 -17.27 16.73 1.08
C VAL A 1 -16.51 17.53 0.02
N ILE A 2 -17.12 18.06 -1.05
CA ILE A 2 -16.36 18.75 -2.13
C ILE A 2 -15.49 19.91 -1.63
N ARG A 3 -16.02 20.77 -0.74
CA ARG A 3 -15.23 21.86 -0.14
C ARG A 3 -14.06 21.36 0.72
N GLN A 4 -14.18 20.19 1.36
CA GLN A 4 -13.08 19.61 2.14
C GLN A 4 -12.00 19.05 1.22
N LEU A 5 -12.40 18.34 0.16
CA LEU A 5 -11.48 17.89 -0.88
C LEU A 5 -10.70 19.07 -1.47
N ALA A 6 -11.40 20.15 -1.84
CA ALA A 6 -10.77 21.36 -2.35
C ALA A 6 -9.77 21.96 -1.36
N ALA A 7 -10.11 22.05 -0.08
CA ALA A 7 -9.20 22.57 0.95
C ALA A 7 -7.92 21.71 1.13
N HIS A 8 -8.05 20.39 1.05
CA HIS A 8 -6.89 19.49 1.11
C HIS A 8 -6.00 19.61 -0.13
N LEU A 9 -6.61 19.64 -1.32
CA LEU A 9 -5.86 19.82 -2.57
C LEU A 9 -5.20 21.20 -2.64
N ASP A 10 -5.83 22.25 -2.13
CA ASP A 10 -5.23 23.58 -2.03
C ASP A 10 -3.99 23.57 -1.13
N SER A 11 -4.07 22.89 0.02
CA SER A 11 -2.94 22.75 0.93
C SER A 11 -1.76 22.01 0.28
N ILE A 12 -2.05 20.92 -0.44
CA ILE A 12 -1.04 20.16 -1.19
C ILE A 12 -0.46 21.02 -2.32
N ASN A 13 -1.33 21.71 -3.07
CA ASN A 13 -0.95 22.54 -4.19
C ASN A 13 -0.01 23.69 -3.79
N GLN A 14 -0.27 24.31 -2.64
CA GLN A 14 0.60 25.32 -2.03
C GLN A 14 1.92 24.73 -1.55
N GLY A 15 1.90 23.56 -0.90
CA GLY A 15 3.14 22.88 -0.47
C GLY A 15 4.07 22.50 -1.63
N LEU A 16 3.53 22.36 -2.84
CA LEU A 16 4.25 22.00 -4.07
C LEU A 16 4.64 23.21 -4.94
N SER A 17 4.30 24.45 -4.56
CA SER A 17 4.42 25.61 -5.48
C SER A 17 5.87 25.94 -5.87
N ASP A 18 6.85 25.55 -5.04
CA ASP A 18 8.23 26.00 -5.16
C ASP A 18 9.23 24.84 -5.42
N THR A 19 8.75 23.60 -5.57
CA THR A 19 9.62 22.40 -5.67
C THR A 19 9.26 21.47 -6.83
N GLY A 20 10.28 20.84 -7.44
CA GLY A 20 10.12 19.88 -8.55
C GLY A 20 9.33 18.61 -8.18
N GLY A 21 9.35 18.23 -6.89
CA GLY A 21 8.55 17.18 -6.23
C GLY A 21 8.26 17.56 -4.76
N TYR A 22 7.51 16.74 -4.01
CA TYR A 22 7.10 17.09 -2.63
C TYR A 22 8.29 17.36 -1.68
N LEU A 23 9.38 16.61 -1.81
CA LEU A 23 10.60 16.77 -0.98
C LEU A 23 11.92 16.78 -1.79
N THR A 24 11.94 16.18 -2.98
CA THR A 24 13.14 16.02 -3.81
C THR A 24 12.82 16.27 -5.29
N GLU A 25 13.86 16.39 -6.14
CA GLU A 25 13.68 16.51 -7.59
C GLU A 25 13.20 15.20 -8.24
N SER A 26 13.58 14.05 -7.68
CA SER A 26 13.06 12.74 -8.09
C SER A 26 11.67 12.48 -7.49
N LEU A 27 10.83 11.77 -8.23
CA LEU A 27 9.53 11.32 -7.73
C LEU A 27 9.69 10.41 -6.51
N SER A 28 8.92 10.71 -5.48
CA SER A 28 8.82 9.94 -4.24
C SER A 28 7.48 9.19 -4.15
N TYR A 29 7.35 8.32 -3.15
CA TYR A 29 6.06 7.68 -2.85
C TYR A 29 4.94 8.70 -2.57
N ALA A 30 5.28 9.87 -2.02
CA ALA A 30 4.32 10.94 -1.80
C ALA A 30 3.80 11.51 -3.12
N ASP A 31 4.68 11.72 -4.11
CA ASP A 31 4.29 12.23 -5.44
C ASP A 31 3.37 11.23 -6.17
N VAL A 32 3.69 9.94 -6.11
CA VAL A 32 2.84 8.87 -6.66
C VAL A 32 1.48 8.83 -5.96
N SER A 33 1.45 9.01 -4.64
CA SER A 33 0.20 9.03 -3.87
C SER A 33 -0.69 10.23 -4.24
N ILE A 34 -0.09 11.41 -4.47
CA ILE A 34 -0.80 12.60 -4.94
C ILE A 34 -1.34 12.38 -6.36
N ALA A 35 -0.51 11.87 -7.26
CA ALA A 35 -0.89 11.56 -8.64
C ALA A 35 -2.04 10.55 -8.70
N TYR A 36 -2.02 9.51 -7.85
CA TYR A 36 -3.11 8.53 -7.76
C TYR A 36 -4.46 9.19 -7.41
N VAL A 37 -4.48 10.11 -6.44
CA VAL A 37 -5.70 10.82 -6.05
C VAL A 37 -6.21 11.70 -7.20
N ALA A 38 -5.31 12.43 -7.87
CA ALA A 38 -5.67 13.27 -9.02
C ALA A 38 -6.23 12.42 -10.17
N TRP A 39 -5.54 11.34 -10.53
CA TRP A 39 -5.98 10.38 -11.56
C TRP A 39 -7.36 9.79 -11.24
N PHE A 40 -7.59 9.40 -9.98
CA PHE A 40 -8.86 8.83 -9.55
C PHE A 40 -10.01 9.84 -9.69
N ILE A 41 -9.81 11.07 -9.23
CA ILE A 41 -10.80 12.16 -9.36
C ILE A 41 -11.11 12.41 -10.85
N ARG A 42 -10.06 12.50 -11.68
CA ARG A 42 -10.16 12.77 -13.10
C ARG A 42 -10.94 11.70 -13.86
N GLY A 43 -10.74 10.42 -13.51
CA GLY A 43 -11.36 9.29 -14.20
C GLY A 43 -12.76 8.91 -13.68
N ARG A 44 -13.12 9.30 -12.45
CA ARG A 44 -14.36 8.84 -11.80
C ARG A 44 -15.42 9.92 -11.61
N TRP A 45 -15.09 11.18 -11.86
CA TRP A 45 -16.00 12.31 -11.73
C TRP A 45 -16.01 13.16 -12.99
N ASP A 46 -17.18 13.35 -13.59
CA ASP A 46 -17.32 14.03 -14.90
C ASP A 46 -16.75 15.46 -14.91
N VAL A 47 -16.87 16.20 -13.80
CA VAL A 47 -16.28 17.55 -13.65
C VAL A 47 -14.90 17.51 -12.97
N GLY A 48 -14.34 16.32 -12.75
CA GLY A 48 -13.03 16.11 -12.13
C GLY A 48 -11.90 16.88 -12.84
N PRO A 49 -11.79 16.86 -14.18
CA PRO A 49 -10.80 17.66 -14.88
C PRO A 49 -10.91 19.18 -14.63
N GLU A 50 -12.13 19.75 -14.70
CA GLU A 50 -12.38 21.17 -14.43
C GLU A 50 -12.13 21.51 -12.96
N PHE A 51 -12.48 20.60 -12.05
CA PHE A 51 -12.19 20.77 -10.64
C PHE A 51 -10.68 20.80 -10.37
N LEU A 52 -9.92 19.88 -10.96
CA LEU A 52 -8.47 19.76 -10.77
C LEU A 52 -7.68 20.92 -11.38
N SER A 53 -8.19 21.59 -12.43
CA SER A 53 -7.51 22.73 -13.05
C SER A 53 -7.32 23.93 -12.13
N GLN A 54 -7.96 23.93 -10.96
CA GLN A 54 -7.74 24.91 -9.89
C GLN A 54 -6.42 24.67 -9.13
N PHE A 55 -5.77 23.53 -9.31
CA PHE A 55 -4.60 23.07 -8.54
C PHE A 55 -3.41 22.72 -9.46
N PRO A 56 -2.75 23.71 -10.08
CA PRO A 56 -1.76 23.49 -11.13
C PRO A 56 -0.52 22.68 -10.70
N SER A 57 -0.10 22.78 -9.43
CA SER A 57 1.02 21.99 -8.90
C SER A 57 0.65 20.51 -8.78
N VAL A 58 -0.60 20.21 -8.40
CA VAL A 58 -1.10 18.83 -8.36
C VAL A 58 -1.14 18.23 -9.76
N GLU A 59 -1.66 18.96 -10.74
CA GLU A 59 -1.68 18.51 -12.14
C GLU A 59 -0.26 18.32 -12.72
N ARG A 60 0.69 19.16 -12.31
CA ARG A 60 2.10 19.00 -12.67
C ARG A 60 2.68 17.69 -12.12
N ILE A 61 2.43 17.36 -10.85
CA ILE A 61 2.91 16.11 -10.25
C ILE A 61 2.26 14.89 -10.92
N GLU A 62 0.95 14.91 -11.16
CA GLU A 62 0.24 13.85 -11.88
C GLU A 62 0.87 13.57 -13.25
N ARG A 63 1.12 14.62 -14.03
CA ARG A 63 1.79 14.52 -15.34
C ARG A 63 3.21 14.00 -15.21
N ASN A 64 4.01 14.50 -14.26
CA ASN A 64 5.38 14.05 -14.07
C ASN A 64 5.46 12.54 -13.74
N VAL A 65 4.54 12.04 -12.91
CA VAL A 65 4.42 10.62 -12.59
C VAL A 65 4.05 9.81 -13.83
N HIS A 66 3.10 10.30 -14.62
CA HIS A 66 2.69 9.64 -15.86
C HIS A 66 3.83 9.56 -16.88
N GLU A 67 4.53 10.67 -17.13
CA GLU A 67 5.63 10.76 -18.10
C GLU A 67 6.85 9.90 -17.72
N GLN A 68 7.10 9.72 -16.42
CA GLN A 68 8.19 8.87 -15.92
C GLN A 68 7.79 7.40 -15.80
N SER A 69 6.49 7.09 -15.84
CA SER A 69 6.02 5.71 -15.80
C SER A 69 6.38 5.00 -17.11
N THR A 70 6.99 3.82 -17.00
CA THR A 70 7.26 2.95 -18.16
C THR A 70 6.34 1.75 -18.08
N ASP A 71 5.53 1.53 -19.12
CA ASP A 71 4.66 0.36 -19.19
C ASP A 71 5.44 -0.87 -19.67
N ARG A 72 6.11 -1.55 -18.73
CA ARG A 72 6.82 -2.81 -18.97
C ARG A 72 6.19 -3.89 -18.12
N HIS A 73 5.27 -4.64 -18.71
CA HIS A 73 4.67 -5.81 -18.10
C HIS A 73 4.69 -6.99 -19.09
N GLU A 74 4.73 -8.19 -18.52
CA GLU A 74 4.49 -9.44 -19.25
C GLU A 74 3.22 -10.06 -18.66
N GLU A 75 2.39 -10.64 -19.53
CA GLU A 75 1.15 -11.26 -19.09
C GLU A 75 1.43 -12.57 -18.34
N LEU A 76 0.86 -12.74 -17.15
CA LEU A 76 0.93 -13.94 -16.34
C LEU A 76 -0.49 -14.38 -15.97
N SER A 77 -0.87 -15.61 -16.32
CA SER A 77 -2.19 -16.13 -15.95
C SER A 77 -2.28 -16.38 -14.44
N ALA A 78 -3.49 -16.29 -13.89
CA ALA A 78 -3.73 -16.55 -12.47
C ALA A 78 -3.30 -17.97 -12.08
N GLU A 79 -3.59 -18.97 -12.91
CA GLU A 79 -3.20 -20.37 -12.69
C GLU A 79 -1.69 -20.52 -12.66
N SER A 80 -0.98 -19.83 -13.55
CA SER A 80 0.48 -19.85 -13.60
C SER A 80 1.06 -19.22 -12.32
N ALA A 81 0.50 -18.11 -11.85
CA ALA A 81 0.91 -17.48 -10.60
C ALA A 81 0.71 -18.40 -9.37
N LEU A 82 -0.44 -19.09 -9.29
CA LEU A 82 -0.71 -20.08 -8.23
C LEU A 82 0.28 -21.25 -8.30
N MET A 83 0.54 -21.78 -9.50
CA MET A 83 1.52 -22.86 -9.70
C MET A 83 2.94 -22.43 -9.32
N MET A 84 3.35 -21.20 -9.64
CA MET A 84 4.64 -20.65 -9.22
C MET A 84 4.73 -20.55 -7.69
N ALA A 85 3.68 -20.08 -7.03
CA ALA A 85 3.63 -20.01 -5.56
C ALA A 85 3.73 -21.40 -4.93
N LEU A 86 3.01 -22.39 -5.46
CA LEU A 86 3.02 -23.77 -4.99
C LEU A 86 4.39 -24.45 -5.13
N GLN A 87 5.15 -24.12 -6.18
CA GLN A 87 6.45 -24.72 -6.47
C GLN A 87 7.62 -24.01 -5.81
N ALA A 88 7.41 -22.80 -5.27
CA ALA A 88 8.45 -21.99 -4.65
C ALA A 88 8.52 -22.22 -3.14
N GLU A 89 9.72 -22.04 -2.57
CA GLU A 89 9.92 -21.93 -1.13
C GLU A 89 10.21 -20.47 -0.77
N SER A 90 9.56 -19.98 0.29
CA SER A 90 9.73 -18.58 0.71
C SER A 90 11.10 -18.34 1.33
N ILE A 91 11.77 -17.29 0.86
CA ILE A 91 13.03 -16.77 1.43
C ILE A 91 12.81 -15.72 2.53
N ALA A 92 11.56 -15.52 2.98
CA ALA A 92 11.25 -14.51 3.97
C ALA A 92 12.03 -14.74 5.28
N PRO A 93 12.53 -13.67 5.93
CA PRO A 93 13.25 -13.81 7.19
C PRO A 93 12.35 -14.32 8.31
N ARG A 94 12.99 -14.69 9.41
CA ARG A 94 12.37 -15.04 10.69
C ARG A 94 12.83 -14.07 11.77
N GLY A 95 12.02 -13.90 12.81
CA GLY A 95 12.35 -13.12 14.00
C GLY A 95 11.40 -11.96 14.26
N VAL A 96 11.17 -11.69 15.54
CA VAL A 96 10.33 -10.58 16.02
C VAL A 96 11.22 -9.59 16.76
N GLU A 97 11.25 -8.34 16.27
CA GLU A 97 11.94 -7.25 16.96
C GLU A 97 11.27 -7.00 18.31
N ALA A 98 12.05 -7.00 19.39
CA ALA A 98 11.53 -6.76 20.72
C ALA A 98 11.00 -5.32 20.82
N GLN A 99 9.68 -5.19 20.94
CA GLN A 99 9.02 -3.91 21.15
C GLN A 99 8.25 -3.92 22.46
N ILE A 100 8.45 -2.86 23.26
CA ILE A 100 7.76 -2.70 24.54
C ILE A 100 6.25 -2.76 24.31
N GLY A 101 5.57 -3.70 24.97
CA GLY A 101 4.12 -3.79 25.01
C GLY A 101 3.43 -4.57 23.89
N SER A 102 4.15 -5.16 22.92
CA SER A 102 3.48 -5.96 21.87
C SER A 102 3.05 -7.35 22.35
N GLY A 103 3.85 -7.99 23.23
CA GLY A 103 3.61 -9.37 23.69
C GLY A 103 3.68 -10.44 22.60
N LEU A 104 4.06 -10.06 21.37
CA LEU A 104 4.13 -10.94 20.21
C LEU A 104 5.48 -11.66 20.14
N SER A 105 5.45 -12.93 19.73
CA SER A 105 6.66 -13.75 19.55
C SER A 105 6.59 -14.56 18.25
N GLU A 106 7.75 -14.91 17.70
CA GLU A 106 7.80 -15.81 16.54
C GLU A 106 7.03 -17.12 16.81
N GLY A 107 6.32 -17.62 15.81
CA GLY A 107 5.49 -18.83 15.86
C GLY A 107 4.10 -18.64 16.46
N MET A 108 3.83 -17.50 17.11
CA MET A 108 2.53 -17.19 17.70
C MET A 108 1.43 -17.15 16.64
N PRO A 109 0.29 -17.81 16.83
CA PRO A 109 -0.88 -17.63 15.99
C PRO A 109 -1.38 -16.18 16.10
N VAL A 110 -1.61 -15.54 14.96
CA VAL A 110 -2.08 -14.16 14.89
C VAL A 110 -3.20 -14.01 13.88
N LEU A 111 -4.09 -13.06 14.15
CA LEU A 111 -4.99 -12.50 13.17
C LEU A 111 -4.56 -11.06 12.84
N ILE A 112 -4.68 -10.70 11.56
CA ILE A 112 -4.32 -9.38 11.05
C ILE A 112 -5.52 -8.83 10.29
N ARG A 113 -5.93 -7.59 10.61
CA ARG A 113 -7.03 -6.90 9.93
C ARG A 113 -6.69 -5.43 9.68
N PRO A 114 -7.23 -4.81 8.61
CA PRO A 114 -7.16 -3.35 8.46
C PRO A 114 -7.72 -2.65 9.69
N GLN A 115 -7.15 -1.49 10.04
CA GLN A 115 -7.67 -0.66 11.14
C GLN A 115 -8.99 0.04 10.77
N ALA A 116 -9.25 0.22 9.48
CA ALA A 116 -10.51 0.76 8.99
C ALA A 116 -11.64 -0.28 9.06
N GLU A 117 -12.88 0.19 9.09
CA GLU A 117 -14.07 -0.66 8.93
C GLU A 117 -14.11 -1.16 7.48
N THR A 118 -13.68 -2.40 7.26
CA THR A 118 -13.76 -3.07 5.96
C THR A 118 -14.51 -4.38 6.10
N SER A 119 -15.03 -4.89 4.98
CA SER A 119 -15.64 -6.22 4.90
C SER A 119 -14.61 -7.33 4.67
N ASP A 120 -13.32 -7.01 4.72
CA ASP A 120 -12.27 -7.97 4.42
C ASP A 120 -12.15 -8.98 5.57
N PRO A 121 -12.04 -10.28 5.26
CA PRO A 121 -11.81 -11.28 6.28
C PRO A 121 -10.44 -11.07 6.95
N PRO A 122 -10.29 -11.44 8.23
CA PRO A 122 -9.00 -11.40 8.90
C PRO A 122 -8.02 -12.35 8.21
N ILE A 123 -6.77 -11.91 8.11
CA ILE A 123 -5.67 -12.72 7.60
C ILE A 123 -5.07 -13.46 8.80
N ILE A 124 -5.15 -14.79 8.76
CA ILE A 124 -4.75 -15.65 9.88
C ILE A 124 -3.49 -16.42 9.51
N GLY A 125 -2.54 -16.52 10.44
CA GLY A 125 -1.35 -17.34 10.25
C GLY A 125 -0.46 -17.35 11.48
N ARG A 126 0.73 -17.93 11.35
CA ARG A 126 1.73 -17.93 12.43
C ARG A 126 2.73 -16.81 12.20
N LEU A 127 2.98 -16.00 13.21
CA LEU A 127 3.92 -14.89 13.13
C LEU A 127 5.32 -15.38 12.78
N ARG A 128 5.81 -15.00 11.60
CA ARG A 128 7.14 -15.39 11.11
C ARG A 128 8.16 -14.28 11.36
N TYR A 129 7.79 -13.06 11.01
CA TYR A 129 8.65 -11.88 11.13
C TYR A 129 7.86 -10.64 11.53
N LEU A 130 8.42 -9.81 12.38
CA LEU A 130 7.84 -8.52 12.74
C LEU A 130 8.94 -7.51 13.06
N ASP A 131 8.91 -6.38 12.37
CA ASP A 131 9.67 -5.17 12.71
C ASP A 131 8.74 -3.95 12.73
N ARG A 132 9.31 -2.75 12.84
CA ARG A 132 8.54 -1.50 12.88
C ARG A 132 7.72 -1.19 11.63
N VAL A 133 8.00 -1.84 10.50
CA VAL A 133 7.44 -1.52 9.18
C VAL A 133 6.59 -2.66 8.64
N ARG A 134 6.98 -3.91 8.88
CA ARG A 134 6.41 -5.10 8.24
C ARG A 134 6.10 -6.19 9.25
N VAL A 135 4.92 -6.78 9.09
CA VAL A 135 4.55 -8.08 9.66
C VAL A 135 4.54 -9.13 8.54
N SER A 136 5.05 -10.32 8.84
CA SER A 136 5.01 -11.48 7.94
C SER A 136 4.51 -12.70 8.68
N ILE A 137 3.60 -13.46 8.07
CA ILE A 137 3.03 -14.67 8.65
C ILE A 137 3.26 -15.87 7.75
N ASP A 138 3.54 -17.03 8.35
CA ASP A 138 3.40 -18.32 7.69
C ASP A 138 1.88 -18.60 7.54
N HIS A 139 1.41 -18.70 6.30
CA HIS A 139 0.01 -18.93 5.94
C HIS A 139 -0.11 -20.19 5.08
N GLN A 140 -1.19 -20.95 5.28
CA GLN A 140 -1.45 -22.17 4.53
C GLN A 140 -2.74 -22.00 3.73
N ASP A 141 -2.65 -22.26 2.42
CA ASP A 141 -3.79 -22.20 1.52
C ASP A 141 -3.86 -23.50 0.67
N PRO A 142 -5.07 -24.05 0.42
CA PRO A 142 -5.21 -25.29 -0.35
C PRO A 142 -4.68 -25.24 -1.79
N GLN A 143 -4.63 -24.06 -2.42
CA GLN A 143 -4.21 -23.90 -3.82
C GLN A 143 -2.70 -23.72 -3.99
N VAL A 144 -2.05 -23.09 -3.00
CA VAL A 144 -0.63 -22.70 -3.09
C VAL A 144 0.26 -23.31 -1.99
N GLY A 145 -0.31 -24.10 -1.09
CA GLY A 145 0.43 -24.72 0.00
C GLY A 145 0.89 -23.69 1.04
N ASN A 146 2.17 -23.75 1.41
CA ASN A 146 2.74 -22.86 2.43
C ASN A 146 3.29 -21.59 1.77
N VAL A 147 2.71 -20.44 2.10
CA VAL A 147 3.16 -19.13 1.64
C VAL A 147 3.47 -18.22 2.82
N VAL A 148 4.26 -17.18 2.57
CA VAL A 148 4.47 -16.11 3.56
C VAL A 148 3.78 -14.86 3.07
N VAL A 149 2.83 -14.36 3.86
CA VAL A 149 2.08 -13.13 3.55
C VAL A 149 2.72 -11.96 4.28
N HIS A 150 2.98 -10.87 3.55
CA HIS A 150 3.58 -9.65 4.10
C HIS A 150 2.57 -8.52 4.12
N LEU A 151 2.46 -7.83 5.26
CA LEU A 151 1.65 -6.62 5.39
C LEU A 151 2.47 -5.51 6.05
N PRO A 152 2.17 -4.23 5.75
CA PRO A 152 2.70 -3.14 6.56
C PRO A 152 2.11 -3.21 7.97
N VAL A 153 2.88 -2.79 8.98
CA VAL A 153 2.36 -2.61 10.34
C VAL A 153 1.43 -1.40 10.39
N ALA A 154 1.78 -0.32 9.70
CA ALA A 154 0.96 0.88 9.62
C ALA A 154 -0.37 0.59 8.91
N GLY A 155 -1.49 0.92 9.57
CA GLY A 155 -2.84 0.72 9.04
C GLY A 155 -3.46 -0.65 9.34
N TYR A 156 -2.75 -1.53 10.06
CA TYR A 156 -3.23 -2.85 10.43
C TYR A 156 -3.22 -3.07 11.95
N GLN A 157 -4.17 -3.87 12.42
CA GLN A 157 -4.19 -4.40 13.77
C GLN A 157 -3.67 -5.84 13.74
N ILE A 158 -2.70 -6.14 14.59
CA ILE A 158 -2.11 -7.47 14.75
C ILE A 158 -2.45 -7.95 16.15
N GLN A 159 -3.15 -9.06 16.26
CA GLN A 159 -3.62 -9.60 17.54
C GLN A 159 -3.27 -11.08 17.65
N PRO A 160 -2.92 -11.58 18.84
CA PRO A 160 -2.88 -13.02 19.09
C PRO A 160 -4.24 -13.63 18.73
N SER A 161 -4.23 -14.78 18.06
CA SER A 161 -5.42 -15.61 17.87
C SER A 161 -5.33 -16.83 18.77
N ASP A 162 -6.46 -17.21 19.38
CA ASP A 162 -6.58 -18.44 20.16
C ASP A 162 -6.45 -19.70 19.28
#